data_AF-A0A290Q380-F1
#
_entry.id   AF-A0A290Q380-F1
#
_cell.length_a   1.000
_cell.length_b   1.000
_cell.length_c   1.000
_cell.angle_alpha   90.00
_cell.angle_beta   90.00
_cell.angle_gamma   90.00
#
_symmetry.space_group_name_H-M   'P 1'
#
loop_
_entity.id
_entity.type
_entity.pdbx_description
1 polymer ?
#
loop_
_entity_poly.entity_id
_entity_poly.type
_entity_poly.pdbx_seq_one_letter_code
_entity_poly.pdbx_strand_id
1 'polypeptide(L)' 'MEWINEWFFYGLAFIVAVAITGSAVYALYWASSKGQLRDLEKGAASIFDDKEPIGQPTDFFPGKTPKRHH' A
#
# COMPACT_ATOMS: atom_id res chain seq x y z
N MET A 1 9.25 40.60 -13.46
CA MET A 1 7.99 39.86 -13.75
C MET A 1 8.14 38.36 -13.54
N GLU A 2 9.33 37.77 -13.67
CA GLU A 2 9.57 36.31 -13.48
C GLU A 2 9.23 35.78 -12.08
N TRP A 3 9.49 36.56 -11.03
CA TRP A 3 9.17 36.21 -9.64
C TRP A 3 7.71 35.83 -9.36
N ILE A 4 6.74 36.44 -10.04
CA ILE A 4 5.30 36.19 -9.82
C ILE A 4 4.92 34.82 -10.37
N ASN A 5 5.51 34.44 -11.51
CA ASN A 5 5.26 33.15 -12.15
C ASN A 5 5.78 32.01 -11.28
N GLU A 6 6.97 32.17 -10.69
CA GLU A 6 7.59 31.15 -9.84
C GLU A 6 6.74 30.86 -8.58
N TRP A 7 6.31 31.89 -7.86
CA TRP A 7 5.42 31.73 -6.70
C TRP A 7 4.06 31.12 -7.07
N PHE A 8 3.53 31.46 -8.25
CA PHE A 8 2.33 30.82 -8.79
C PHE A 8 2.53 29.32 -9.01
N PHE A 9 3.64 28.92 -9.64
CA PHE A 9 3.95 27.50 -9.85
C PHE A 9 4.16 26.75 -8.54
N TYR A 10 4.82 27.33 -7.55
CA TYR A 10 4.97 26.72 -6.23
C TYR A 10 3.62 26.57 -5.51
N GLY A 11 2.77 27.59 -5.55
CA GLY A 11 1.42 27.51 -5.00
C GLY A 11 0.59 26.41 -5.66
N LEU A 12 0.61 26.34 -6.99
CA LEU A 12 -0.10 25.31 -7.75
C LEU A 12 0.45 23.91 -7.42
N ALA A 13 1.77 23.73 -7.44
CA ALA A 13 2.42 22.46 -7.13
C ALA A 13 2.07 22.01 -5.71
N PHE A 14 2.05 22.92 -4.73
CA PHE A 14 1.67 22.62 -3.36
C PHE A 14 0.21 22.15 -3.26
N ILE A 15 -0.73 22.84 -3.91
CA ILE A 15 -2.14 22.44 -3.93
C ILE A 15 -2.31 21.04 -4.53
N VAL A 16 -1.64 20.79 -5.66
CA VAL A 16 -1.66 19.46 -6.31
C VAL A 16 -1.08 18.40 -5.39
N ALA A 17 0.05 18.67 -4.73
CA ALA A 17 0.68 17.74 -3.80
C ALA A 17 -0.24 17.41 -2.62
N VAL A 18 -0.90 18.41 -2.04
CA VAL A 18 -1.88 18.21 -0.96
C VAL A 18 -3.09 17.41 -1.45
N ALA A 19 -3.61 17.71 -2.64
CA ALA A 19 -4.76 16.99 -3.20
C ALA A 19 -4.45 15.50 -3.47
N ILE A 20 -3.28 15.21 -4.05
CA ILE A 20 -2.85 13.83 -4.33
C ILE A 20 -2.61 13.10 -3.01
N THR A 21 -1.89 13.70 -2.08
CA THR A 21 -1.57 13.07 -0.79
C THR A 21 -2.84 12.84 0.04
N GLY A 22 -3.71 13.85 0.11
CA GLY A 22 -4.98 13.76 0.82
C GLY A 22 -5.91 12.70 0.23
N SER A 23 -5.99 12.61 -1.10
CA SER A 23 -6.81 11.58 -1.76
C SER A 23 -6.23 10.17 -1.56
N ALA A 24 -4.90 10.01 -1.58
CA ALA A 24 -4.24 8.73 -1.28
C ALA A 24 -4.53 8.26 0.15
N VAL A 25 -4.38 9.14 1.15
CA VAL A 25 -4.69 8.83 2.56
C VAL A 25 -6.16 8.48 2.73
N TYR A 26 -7.06 9.25 2.12
CA TYR A 26 -8.50 8.98 2.15
C TYR A 26 -8.84 7.62 1.52
N ALA A 27 -8.29 7.33 0.35
CA ALA A 27 -8.49 6.07 -0.35
C ALA A 27 -7.97 4.88 0.47
N LEU A 28 -6.80 5.02 1.10
CA LEU A 28 -6.23 4.00 1.98
C LEU A 28 -7.11 3.76 3.21
N TYR A 29 -7.60 4.83 3.85
CA TYR A 29 -8.52 4.74 4.97
C TYR A 29 -9.83 4.04 4.56
N TRP A 30 -10.39 4.42 3.42
CA TRP A 30 -11.59 3.79 2.88
C TRP A 30 -11.38 2.30 2.59
N ALA A 31 -10.28 1.95 1.93
CA ALA A 31 -9.93 0.56 1.62
C ALA A 31 -9.76 -0.28 2.90
N SER A 32 -9.10 0.27 3.92
CA SER A 32 -8.94 -0.36 5.23
C SER A 32 -10.30 -0.57 5.92
N SER A 33 -11.14 0.46 5.99
CA SER A 33 -12.46 0.40 6.65
C SER A 33 -13.45 -0.53 5.95
N LYS A 34 -13.37 -0.66 4.62
CA LYS A 34 -14.17 -1.60 3.83
C LYS A 34 -13.59 -3.01 3.79
N GLY A 35 -12.45 -3.24 4.43
CA GLY A 35 -11.84 -4.55 4.51
C GLY A 35 -11.16 -5.01 3.22
N GLN A 36 -10.92 -4.11 2.25
CA GLN A 36 -10.18 -4.41 1.02
C GLN A 36 -8.75 -4.88 1.32
N LEU A 37 -8.20 -4.51 2.48
CA LEU A 37 -6.88 -4.92 2.96
C LEU A 37 -6.90 -6.16 3.87
N ARG A 38 -8.04 -6.85 4.04
CA ARG A 38 -8.15 -8.00 4.96
C ARG A 38 -7.51 -9.28 4.42
N ASP A 39 -7.59 -9.51 3.12
CA ASP A 39 -7.19 -10.75 2.48
C ASP A 39 -5.96 -10.57 1.56
N LEU A 40 -4.99 -9.74 1.98
CA LEU A 40 -3.78 -9.48 1.21
C LEU A 40 -2.97 -10.77 0.93
N GLU A 41 -2.96 -11.72 1.87
CA GLU A 41 -2.34 -13.04 1.70
C GLU A 41 -3.00 -13.84 0.56
N LYS A 42 -4.33 -13.79 0.43
CA LYS A 42 -5.04 -14.46 -0.68
C LYS A 42 -4.74 -13.79 -2.01
N GLY A 43 -4.64 -12.46 -2.03
CA GLY A 43 -4.19 -11.72 -3.20
C GLY A 43 -2.78 -12.12 -3.62
N ALA A 44 -1.84 -12.22 -2.69
CA ALA A 44 -0.49 -12.68 -2.95
C ALA A 44 -0.45 -14.14 -3.45
N ALA A 45 -1.33 -15.00 -2.92
CA ALA A 45 -1.45 -16.38 -3.35
C ALA A 45 -2.11 -16.54 -4.75
N SER A 46 -2.78 -15.51 -5.27
CA SER A 46 -3.54 -15.61 -6.52
C SER A 46 -2.70 -15.75 -7.80
N ILE A 47 -1.39 -15.49 -7.71
CA ILE A 47 -0.46 -15.65 -8.83
C ILE A 47 -0.10 -17.11 -9.09
N PHE A 48 -0.24 -17.96 -8.08
CA PHE A 48 0.07 -19.38 -8.16
C PHE A 48 -1.12 -20.12 -8.75
N ASP A 49 -0.85 -21.02 -9.70
CA ASP A 49 -1.87 -21.92 -10.23
C ASP A 49 -1.98 -23.19 -9.39
N ASP A 50 -2.94 -24.05 -9.72
CA ASP A 50 -3.19 -25.30 -8.98
C ASP A 50 -2.01 -26.29 -9.03
N LYS A 51 -0.99 -26.04 -9.85
CA LYS A 51 0.18 -26.90 -10.04
C LYS A 51 1.43 -26.36 -9.33
N GLU A 52 1.45 -25.08 -8.96
CA GLU A 52 2.60 -24.43 -8.34
C GLU A 52 2.47 -24.39 -6.80
N PRO A 53 3.47 -24.88 -6.05
CA PRO A 53 3.42 -24.87 -4.59
C PRO A 53 3.71 -23.48 -4.01
N ILE A 54 2.89 -23.04 -3.05
CA ILE A 54 3.14 -21.81 -2.28
C ILE A 54 4.29 -22.04 -1.29
N GLY A 55 5.33 -21.20 -1.36
CA GLY A 55 6.49 -21.27 -0.46
C GLY A 55 6.14 -20.94 1.01
N GLN A 56 6.87 -21.55 1.96
CA GLN A 56 6.72 -21.26 3.39
C GLN A 56 7.76 -20.23 3.86
N PRO A 57 7.37 -19.22 4.68
CA PRO A 57 8.33 -18.32 5.29
C PRO A 57 9.35 -19.10 6.14
N THR A 58 10.64 -18.81 5.96
CA THR A 58 11.73 -19.47 6.70
C THR A 58 12.41 -18.55 7.70
N ASP A 59 12.28 -17.23 7.54
CA ASP A 59 12.81 -16.24 8.46
C ASP A 59 11.74 -15.80 9.46
N PHE A 60 12.08 -15.88 10.75
CA PHE A 60 11.20 -15.50 11.84
C PHE A 60 11.98 -14.71 12.89
N PHE A 61 11.34 -13.68 13.44
CA PHE A 61 11.91 -12.94 14.56
C PHE A 61 12.21 -13.90 15.74
N PRO A 62 13.37 -13.77 16.41
CA PRO A 62 13.72 -14.65 17.52
C PRO A 62 12.60 -14.73 18.57
N GLY A 63 12.22 -15.95 18.95
CA GLY A 63 11.14 -16.22 19.91
C GLY A 63 9.73 -16.31 19.33
N LYS A 64 9.55 -16.14 18.02
CA LYS A 64 8.26 -16.42 17.35
C LYS A 64 8.28 -17.82 16.72
N THR A 65 7.41 -18.70 17.22
CA THR A 65 7.21 -20.02 16.62
C THR A 65 6.41 -19.89 15.32
N PRO A 66 6.83 -20.51 14.21
CA PRO A 66 6.00 -20.58 13.00
C PRO A 66 4.66 -21.23 13.35
N LYS A 67 3.53 -20.61 12.97
CA LYS A 67 2.24 -21.31 12.99
C LYS A 67 2.26 -22.35 11.88
N ARG A 68 2.48 -23.61 12.25
CA ARG A 68 2.41 -24.75 11.34
C ARG A 68 0.93 -24.98 11.01
N HIS A 69 0.46 -24.49 9.87
CA HIS A 69 -0.83 -24.88 9.32
C HIS A 69 -0.67 -26.29 8.73
N HIS A 70 -1.23 -27.29 9.42
CA HIS A 70 -1.39 -28.66 8.96
C HIS A 70 -2.59 -28.78 8.02
#